data_AF-A0A917Z849-F1
#
_entry.id   AF-A0A917Z849-F1
#
_cell.length_a   1.000
_cell.length_b   1.000
_cell.length_c   1.000
_cell.angle_alpha   90.00
_cell.angle_beta   90.00
_cell.angle_gamma   90.00
#
_symmetry.space_group_name_H-M   'P 1'
#
loop_
_entity.id
_entity.type
_entity.pdbx_description
1 polymer ?
#
loop_
_entity_poly.entity_id
_entity_poly.type
_entity_poly.pdbx_seq_one_letter_code
_entity_poly.pdbx_strand_id
1 'polypeptide(L)'
;MLGIDYGCHQWYQALHAGRDFRIRAFIDDEPWNHRTRIGEAPVQYPGELVALVRKHDACAVLQVEGAKVPPVDSWAREELATLKVPVLVLPARIPPQPSVLLASLIERRA
;
A
#
# COMPACT_ATOMS: atom_id res chain seq x y z
N MET A 1 0.13 -2.01 -0.64
CA MET A 1 0.46 -1.60 0.73
C MET A 1 1.76 -2.26 1.13
N LEU A 2 2.72 -1.53 1.68
CA LEU A 2 4.03 -2.05 2.08
C LEU A 2 3.97 -2.51 3.54
N GLY A 3 4.28 -3.78 3.78
CA GLY A 3 4.18 -4.43 5.08
C GLY A 3 2.79 -5.05 5.33
N ILE A 4 2.75 -5.91 6.35
CA ILE A 4 1.53 -6.61 6.82
C ILE A 4 1.29 -6.42 8.32
N ASP A 5 1.96 -5.44 8.94
CA ASP A 5 1.87 -5.20 10.37
C ASP A 5 0.46 -4.77 10.80
N TYR A 6 0.23 -4.74 12.12
CA TYR A 6 -1.04 -4.34 12.72
C TYR A 6 -1.61 -3.02 12.15
N GLY A 7 -0.76 -2.00 11.96
CA GLY A 7 -1.17 -0.73 11.35
C GLY A 7 -1.68 -0.90 9.90
N CYS A 8 -1.10 -1.83 9.14
CA CYS A 8 -1.54 -2.15 7.78
C CYS A 8 -2.91 -2.84 7.80
N HIS A 9 -3.15 -3.74 8.76
CA HIS A 9 -4.46 -4.34 8.97
C HIS A 9 -5.52 -3.30 9.34
N GLN A 10 -5.20 -2.35 10.23
CA GLN A 10 -6.14 -1.30 10.63
C GLN A 10 -6.53 -0.41 9.45
N TRP A 11 -5.55 0.01 8.64
CA TRP A 11 -5.81 0.80 7.43
C TRP A 11 -6.61 0.03 6.39
N TYR A 12 -6.36 -1.26 6.22
CA TYR A 12 -7.17 -2.11 5.36
C TYR A 12 -8.63 -2.13 5.80
N GLN A 13 -8.90 -2.39 7.08
CA GLN A 13 -10.28 -2.41 7.60
C GLN A 13 -10.97 -1.05 7.42
N ALA A 14 -10.25 0.04 7.69
CA ALA A 14 -10.75 1.40 7.56
C ALA A 14 -11.13 1.76 6.12
N LEU A 15 -10.31 1.37 5.14
CA LEU A 15 -10.58 1.62 3.73
C LEU A 15 -11.59 0.63 3.12
N HIS A 16 -11.61 -0.62 3.60
CA HIS A 16 -12.53 -1.65 3.15
C HIS A 16 -13.99 -1.34 3.53
N ALA A 17 -14.21 -0.66 4.66
CA ALA A 17 -15.53 -0.15 5.04
C ALA A 17 -16.05 0.95 4.09
N GLY A 18 -15.14 1.63 3.38
CA GLY A 18 -15.46 2.66 2.38
C GLY A 18 -15.63 2.10 0.96
N ARG A 19 -15.94 3.00 0.02
CA ARG A 19 -16.06 2.66 -1.42
C ARG A 19 -15.03 3.30 -2.32
N ASP A 20 -14.34 4.34 -1.85
CA ASP A 20 -13.49 5.20 -2.68
C ASP A 20 -12.13 4.56 -2.99
N PHE A 21 -11.58 3.79 -2.04
CA PHE A 21 -10.27 3.18 -2.16
C PHE A 21 -10.31 1.71 -1.79
N ARG A 22 -9.52 0.89 -2.49
CA ARG A 22 -9.36 -0.53 -2.18
C ARG A 22 -7.89 -0.91 -2.19
N ILE A 23 -7.44 -1.56 -1.12
CA ILE A 23 -6.11 -2.18 -1.10
C ILE A 23 -6.14 -3.42 -2.00
N ARG A 24 -5.35 -3.41 -3.07
CA ARG A 24 -5.31 -4.51 -4.06
C ARG A 24 -4.30 -5.60 -3.72
N ALA A 25 -3.24 -5.25 -3.00
CA ALA A 25 -2.22 -6.18 -2.55
C ALA A 25 -1.44 -5.60 -1.36
N PHE A 26 -0.92 -6.51 -0.54
CA PHE A 26 0.11 -6.24 0.45
C PHE A 26 1.45 -6.75 -0.05
N ILE A 27 2.52 -6.08 0.33
CA ILE A 27 3.88 -6.45 -0.01
C ILE A 27 4.59 -6.83 1.27
N ASP A 28 5.21 -8.00 1.29
CA ASP A 28 6.00 -8.48 2.41
C ASP A 28 7.14 -9.36 1.90
N ASP A 29 8.28 -9.32 2.59
CA ASP A 29 9.49 -10.05 2.20
C ASP A 29 9.65 -11.38 2.94
N GLU A 30 8.78 -11.69 3.89
CA GLU A 30 8.91 -12.90 4.68
C GLU A 30 8.42 -14.13 3.89
N PRO A 31 9.25 -15.18 3.78
CA PRO A 31 8.97 -16.29 2.89
C PRO A 31 7.73 -17.11 3.29
N TRP A 32 7.27 -17.02 4.53
CA TRP A 32 6.07 -17.72 5.00
C TRP A 32 4.74 -17.00 4.70
N ASN A 33 4.76 -15.73 4.26
CA ASN A 33 3.56 -14.92 4.10
C ASN A 33 2.96 -14.92 2.67
N HIS A 34 3.67 -15.44 1.65
CA HIS A 34 3.30 -15.32 0.24
C HIS A 34 1.99 -16.02 -0.20
N ARG A 35 1.36 -16.82 0.67
CA ARG A 35 0.03 -17.43 0.45
C ARG A 35 -1.05 -16.85 1.36
N THR A 36 -0.67 -15.89 2.19
CA THR A 36 -1.58 -15.23 3.13
C THR A 36 -2.39 -14.17 2.39
N ARG A 37 -3.64 -14.00 2.81
CA ARG A 37 -4.50 -12.89 2.37
C ARG A 37 -4.88 -12.09 3.61
N ILE A 38 -4.93 -10.77 3.46
CA ILE A 38 -5.51 -9.87 4.46
C ILE A 38 -6.85 -9.42 3.89
N GLY A 39 -7.93 -10.01 4.43
CA GLY A 39 -9.25 -9.96 3.82
C GLY A 39 -9.21 -10.54 2.40
N GLU A 40 -9.54 -9.72 1.40
CA GLU A 40 -9.54 -10.14 0.00
C GLU A 40 -8.20 -9.93 -0.72
N ALA A 41 -7.30 -9.12 -0.15
CA ALA A 41 -6.06 -8.73 -0.80
C ALA A 41 -4.94 -9.75 -0.53
N PRO A 42 -4.24 -10.24 -1.57
CA PRO A 42 -3.11 -11.15 -1.41
C PRO A 42 -1.88 -10.42 -0.87
N VAL A 43 -1.04 -11.17 -0.14
CA VAL A 43 0.33 -10.77 0.18
C VAL A 43 1.26 -11.26 -0.95
N GLN A 44 2.14 -10.40 -1.42
CA GLN A 44 3.05 -10.62 -2.55
C GLN A 44 4.46 -10.16 -2.21
N TYR A 45 5.45 -10.65 -2.95
CA TYR A 45 6.84 -10.26 -2.73
C TYR A 45 7.16 -8.85 -3.27
N PRO A 46 8.21 -8.19 -2.78
CA PRO A 46 8.60 -6.85 -3.25
C PRO A 46 8.90 -6.77 -4.75
N GLY A 47 9.44 -7.85 -5.34
CA GLY A 47 9.69 -7.93 -6.79
C GLY A 47 8.41 -7.80 -7.65
N GLU A 48 7.24 -8.11 -7.09
CA GLU A 48 5.96 -8.00 -7.79
C GLU A 48 5.36 -6.59 -7.72
N LEU A 49 5.95 -5.67 -6.94
CA LEU A 49 5.37 -4.35 -6.66
C LEU A 49 5.02 -3.57 -7.93
N VAL A 50 5.98 -3.42 -8.85
CA VAL A 50 5.78 -2.65 -10.09
C VAL A 50 4.75 -3.33 -11.00
N ALA A 51 4.79 -4.66 -11.10
CA ALA A 51 3.83 -5.43 -11.87
C ALA A 51 2.41 -5.28 -11.33
N LEU A 52 2.23 -5.30 -10.01
CA LEU A 52 0.95 -5.10 -9.33
C LEU A 52 0.42 -3.68 -9.53
N VAL A 53 1.29 -2.67 -9.44
CA VAL A 53 0.92 -1.27 -9.68
C VAL A 53 0.37 -1.10 -11.09
N ARG A 54 1.05 -1.65 -12.11
CA ARG A 54 0.59 -1.62 -13.50
C ARG A 54 -0.71 -2.41 -13.70
N LYS A 55 -0.75 -3.65 -13.21
CA LYS A 55 -1.90 -4.55 -13.36
C LYS A 55 -3.19 -3.98 -12.82
N HIS A 56 -3.10 -3.24 -11.71
CA HIS A 56 -4.26 -2.72 -11.00
C HIS A 56 -4.51 -1.22 -11.23
N ASP A 57 -3.73 -0.57 -12.09
CA ASP A 57 -3.75 0.88 -12.29
C ASP A 57 -3.73 1.64 -10.95
N ALA A 58 -2.77 1.27 -10.11
CA ALA A 58 -2.75 1.74 -8.72
C ALA A 58 -2.41 3.23 -8.66
N CYS A 59 -3.26 4.00 -7.98
CA CYS A 59 -3.08 5.44 -7.80
C CYS A 59 -2.04 5.81 -6.73
N ALA A 60 -1.65 4.88 -5.85
CA ALA A 60 -0.64 5.10 -4.82
C ALA A 60 -0.08 3.78 -4.26
N VAL A 61 1.15 3.85 -3.74
CA VAL A 61 1.73 2.85 -2.84
C VAL A 61 1.68 3.41 -1.41
N LEU A 62 1.26 2.60 -0.44
CA LEU A 62 1.03 3.06 0.93
C LEU A 62 2.03 2.41 1.89
N GLN A 63 2.61 3.21 2.79
CA GLN A 63 3.42 2.81 3.93
C GLN A 63 2.75 3.33 5.21
N VAL A 64 2.79 2.58 6.30
CA VAL A 64 2.32 3.06 7.61
C VAL A 64 3.51 3.49 8.46
N GLU A 65 3.40 4.63 9.13
CA GLU A 65 4.40 5.10 10.08
C GLU A 65 4.66 4.05 11.17
N GLY A 66 5.92 3.76 11.43
CA GLY A 66 6.34 2.80 12.44
C GLY A 66 6.15 1.33 12.06
N ALA A 67 5.57 1.01 10.90
CA ALA A 67 5.50 -0.36 10.40
C ALA A 67 6.83 -0.79 9.76
N LYS A 68 7.11 -2.10 9.80
CA LYS A 68 8.15 -2.74 9.01
C LYS A 68 7.84 -2.54 7.54
N VAL A 69 8.81 -2.00 6.81
CA VAL A 69 8.71 -1.79 5.37
C VAL A 69 9.59 -2.82 4.69
N PRO A 70 9.03 -3.66 3.80
CA PRO A 70 9.84 -4.57 3.02
C PRO A 70 10.81 -3.80 2.12
N PRO A 71 11.97 -4.37 1.76
CA PRO A 71 12.94 -3.73 0.89
C PRO A 71 12.30 -3.44 -0.48
N VAL A 72 12.27 -2.16 -0.85
CA VAL A 72 11.95 -1.70 -2.20
C VAL A 72 13.25 -1.20 -2.82
N ASP A 73 13.72 -1.87 -3.87
CA ASP A 73 14.97 -1.55 -4.54
C ASP A 73 14.90 -0.23 -5.33
N SER A 74 16.04 0.26 -5.81
CA SER A 74 16.13 1.52 -6.56
C SER A 74 15.36 1.46 -7.88
N TRP A 75 15.42 0.32 -8.57
CA TRP A 75 14.70 0.12 -9.82
C TRP A 75 13.18 0.29 -9.63
N ALA A 76 12.60 -0.36 -8.62
CA ALA A 76 11.18 -0.24 -8.33
C ALA A 76 10.79 1.20 -7.98
N ARG A 77 11.65 1.95 -7.25
CA ARG A 77 11.40 3.37 -6.94
C ARG A 77 11.43 4.25 -8.19
N GLU A 78 12.39 4.03 -9.09
CA GLU A 78 12.51 4.75 -10.35
C GLU A 78 11.31 4.47 -11.28
N GLU A 79 10.86 3.21 -11.34
CA GLU A 79 9.68 2.82 -12.10
C GLU A 79 8.40 3.46 -11.53
N LEU A 80 8.22 3.48 -10.20
CA LEU A 80 7.09 4.15 -9.57
C LEU A 80 7.08 5.66 -9.88
N ALA A 81 8.25 6.31 -9.87
CA ALA A 81 8.39 7.71 -10.26
C ALA A 81 8.02 7.94 -11.74
N THR A 82 8.47 7.05 -12.63
CA THR A 82 8.13 7.08 -14.07
C THR A 82 6.63 6.91 -14.30
N LEU A 83 6.00 6.01 -13.55
CA LEU A 83 4.55 5.78 -13.58
C LEU A 83 3.74 6.89 -12.87
N LYS A 84 4.41 7.87 -12.25
CA LYS A 84 3.80 8.93 -11.42
C LYS A 84 2.93 8.37 -10.29
N VAL A 85 3.30 7.22 -9.75
CA VAL A 85 2.60 6.59 -8.62
C VAL A 85 3.30 6.97 -7.32
N PRO A 86 2.71 7.84 -6.50
CA PRO A 86 3.35 8.29 -5.27
C PRO A 86 3.41 7.18 -4.22
N VAL A 87 4.50 7.18 -3.45
CA VAL A 87 4.58 6.45 -2.18
C VAL A 87 4.11 7.38 -1.06
N LEU A 88 2.98 7.06 -0.45
CA LEU A 88 2.36 7.83 0.62
C LEU A 88 2.64 7.19 1.97
N VAL A 89 3.06 8.01 2.93
CA VAL A 89 3.24 7.62 4.32
C VAL A 89 1.97 8.00 5.08
N LEU A 90 1.32 7.00 5.65
CA LEU A 90 0.08 7.10 6.42
C LEU A 90 0.39 7.11 7.91
N PRO A 91 -0.35 7.88 8.72
CA PRO A 91 -0.14 7.90 10.16
C PRO A 91 -0.42 6.53 10.79
N ALA A 92 0.29 6.23 11.88
CA ALA A 92 0.11 4.98 12.63
C ALA A 92 -1.31 4.83 13.20
N ARG A 93 -1.96 5.95 13.54
CA ARG A 93 -3.34 5.99 14.03
C ARG A 93 -4.31 6.31 12.90
N ILE A 94 -5.37 5.51 12.78
CA ILE A 94 -6.44 5.73 11.79
C ILE A 94 -7.19 7.04 12.13
N PRO A 95 -7.26 8.01 11.19
CA PRO A 95 -8.06 9.21 11.38
C PRO A 95 -9.56 8.93 11.24
N PRO A 96 -10.45 9.81 11.72
CA PRO A 96 -11.90 9.62 11.60
C PRO A 96 -12.40 9.50 10.16
N GLN A 97 -11.71 10.13 9.20
CA GLN A 97 -12.05 10.12 7.78
C GLN A 97 -10.85 9.65 6.93
N PRO A 98 -10.58 8.33 6.89
CA PRO A 98 -9.39 7.76 6.23
C PRO A 98 -9.37 8.01 4.72
N SER A 99 -10.51 7.87 4.04
CA SER A 99 -10.61 8.12 2.58
C SER A 99 -10.33 9.58 2.23
N VAL A 100 -10.83 10.53 3.04
CA VAL A 100 -10.63 11.97 2.80
C VAL A 100 -9.16 12.35 2.94
N LEU A 101 -8.49 11.83 3.98
CA LEU A 101 -7.05 12.01 4.12
C LEU A 101 -6.31 11.46 2.89
N LEU A 102 -6.61 10.21 2.49
CA LEU A 102 -5.93 9.56 1.38
C LEU A 102 -6.13 10.31 0.05
N ALA A 103 -7.35 10.75 -0.25
CA ALA A 103 -7.63 11.58 -1.42
C ALA A 103 -6.78 12.86 -1.43
N SER A 104 -6.74 13.58 -0.31
CA SER A 104 -5.95 14.82 -0.20
C SER A 104 -4.43 14.58 -0.35
N LEU A 105 -3.92 13.42 0.07
CA LEU A 105 -2.51 13.07 -0.09
C LEU A 105 -2.17 12.71 -1.53
N ILE A 106 -3.07 12.03 -2.23
CA ILE A 106 -2.92 11.71 -3.66
C ILE A 106 -2.93 13.01 -4.48
N GLU A 107 -3.88 13.91 -4.23
CA GLU A 107 -4.00 15.20 -4.95
C GLU A 107 -2.77 16.11 -4.79
N ARG A 108 -2.10 16.07 -3.62
CA ARG A 108 -0.87 16.86 -3.38
C ARG A 108 0.37 16.29 -4.06
N ARG A 109 0.30 15.07 -4.56
CA ARG A 109 1.44 14.32 -5.12
C ARG A 109 1.26 13.94 -6.60
N ALA A 110 0.07 14.16 -7.15
CA ALA A 110 -0.24 14.06 -8.58
C ALA A 110 0.17 15.36 -9.30
#